data_AF-A0A9W9BW70-F1
#
_entry.id   AF-A0A9W9BW70-F1
#
_cell.length_a   1.000
_cell.length_b   1.000
_cell.length_c   1.000
_cell.angle_alpha   90.00
_cell.angle_beta   90.00
_cell.angle_gamma   90.00
#
_symmetry.space_group_name_H-M   'P 1'
#
loop_
_entity.id
_entity.type
_entity.pdbx_description
1 polymer ?
#
loop_
_entity_poly.entity_id
_entity_poly.type
_entity_poly.pdbx_seq_one_letter_code
_entity_poly.pdbx_strand_id
1 'polypeptide(L)'
;MQLFKVFTTIVTLLCADVVCTNVTAPTAPGLEYLYTLFADCEPGIFTSQTAKGLRTAIPIVGGNFTGPRLNGKVLDLGADWGLTDPQTGVFSADTRYNLQTNDEPPANIYISTSGSAQPDGKLHLRLVFETGDKDYYWLNFVTAVGVLQRVAVYENGTFTLRIDAWNLANEWTNTTFINGTTY
;
A
#
# COMPACT_ATOMS: atom_id res chain seq x y z
N MET A 1 -65.00 36.14 -40.50
CA MET A 1 -63.93 36.95 -39.86
C MET A 1 -63.14 36.01 -38.96
N GLN A 2 -61.83 35.92 -39.18
CA GLN A 2 -60.95 34.81 -38.80
C GLN A 2 -60.81 34.57 -37.28
N LEU A 3 -60.62 33.28 -36.94
CA LEU A 3 -60.16 32.78 -35.66
C LEU A 3 -58.74 33.27 -35.34
N PHE A 4 -58.51 33.68 -34.10
CA PHE A 4 -57.20 33.61 -33.45
C PHE A 4 -57.40 33.12 -32.02
N LYS A 5 -57.09 31.84 -31.77
CA LYS A 5 -56.88 31.30 -30.42
C LYS A 5 -55.38 31.35 -30.15
N VAL A 6 -54.96 32.22 -29.24
CA VAL A 6 -53.57 32.33 -28.80
C VAL A 6 -53.26 31.13 -27.90
N PHE A 7 -52.36 30.25 -28.35
CA PHE A 7 -51.76 29.21 -27.52
C PHE A 7 -50.77 29.86 -26.56
N THR A 8 -50.99 29.73 -25.26
CA THR A 8 -50.00 30.12 -24.24
C THR A 8 -49.19 28.89 -23.87
N THR A 9 -47.97 28.80 -24.37
CA THR A 9 -47.01 27.75 -24.00
C THR A 9 -46.46 28.07 -22.62
N ILE A 10 -46.82 27.26 -21.61
CA ILE A 10 -46.18 27.31 -20.29
C ILE A 10 -44.81 26.64 -20.42
N VAL A 11 -43.75 27.43 -20.47
CA VAL A 11 -42.37 26.92 -20.31
C VAL A 11 -42.16 26.66 -18.84
N THR A 12 -42.17 25.38 -18.45
CA THR A 12 -41.74 24.95 -17.11
C THR A 12 -40.22 25.03 -17.08
N LEU A 13 -39.70 26.11 -16.50
CA LEU A 13 -38.28 26.25 -16.22
C LEU A 13 -37.93 25.30 -15.06
N LEU A 14 -37.38 24.13 -15.39
CA LEU A 14 -36.70 23.28 -14.41
C LEU A 14 -35.42 24.02 -13.98
N CYS A 15 -35.49 24.74 -12.86
CA CYS A 15 -34.29 25.13 -12.15
C CYS A 15 -33.58 23.84 -11.74
N ALA A 16 -32.45 23.53 -12.37
CA ALA A 16 -31.55 22.52 -11.84
C ALA A 16 -31.14 23.00 -10.44
N ASP A 17 -31.43 22.20 -9.42
CA ASP A 17 -30.92 22.44 -8.07
C ASP A 17 -29.40 22.50 -8.16
N VAL A 18 -28.86 23.72 -8.11
CA VAL A 18 -27.43 23.92 -7.96
C VAL A 18 -27.12 23.40 -6.57
N VAL A 19 -26.54 22.21 -6.49
CA VAL A 19 -25.93 21.66 -5.27
C VAL A 19 -24.68 22.49 -4.98
N CYS A 20 -24.89 23.74 -4.55
CA CYS A 20 -23.86 24.54 -3.88
C CYS A 20 -23.80 24.04 -2.44
N THR A 21 -23.09 22.93 -2.22
CA THR A 21 -22.86 22.42 -0.87
C THR A 21 -21.74 23.22 -0.22
N ASN A 22 -22.02 23.77 0.96
CA ASN A 22 -20.97 24.19 1.88
C ASN A 22 -20.10 22.97 2.20
N VAL A 23 -18.97 22.83 1.50
CA VAL A 23 -18.04 21.71 1.69
C VAL A 23 -17.33 21.92 3.03
N THR A 24 -17.87 21.31 4.09
CA THR A 24 -17.15 21.20 5.36
C THR A 24 -16.03 20.20 5.16
N ALA A 25 -14.84 20.50 5.70
CA ALA A 25 -13.71 19.59 5.62
C ALA A 25 -14.10 18.22 6.25
N PRO A 26 -13.87 17.10 5.56
CA PRO A 26 -14.18 15.79 6.11
C PRO A 26 -13.23 15.47 7.28
N THR A 27 -13.70 14.69 8.24
CA THR A 27 -12.83 14.09 9.25
C THR A 27 -11.88 13.10 8.57
N ALA A 28 -10.58 13.20 8.86
CA ALA A 28 -9.61 12.26 8.34
C ALA A 28 -9.89 10.83 8.85
N PRO A 29 -9.71 9.79 8.03
CA PRO A 29 -9.81 8.42 8.50
C PRO A 29 -8.72 8.13 9.55
N GLY A 30 -9.03 7.23 10.49
CA GLY A 30 -8.05 6.73 11.44
C GLY A 30 -7.10 5.69 10.80
N LEU A 31 -6.06 5.30 11.54
CA LEU A 31 -5.16 4.21 11.19
C LEU A 31 -5.15 3.15 12.29
N GLU A 32 -5.10 1.88 11.90
CA GLU A 32 -4.93 0.74 12.79
C GLU A 32 -3.56 0.09 12.54
N TYR A 33 -2.86 -0.25 13.62
CA TYR A 33 -1.55 -0.87 13.54
C TYR A 33 -1.65 -2.32 13.08
N LEU A 34 -0.95 -2.65 11.98
CA LEU A 34 -0.90 -4.00 11.43
C LEU A 34 0.28 -4.79 12.00
N TYR A 35 1.50 -4.33 11.75
CA TYR A 35 2.74 -4.97 12.17
C TYR A 35 3.93 -4.02 12.03
N THR A 36 5.04 -4.38 12.69
CA THR A 36 6.37 -3.87 12.39
C THR A 36 7.17 -5.01 11.78
N LEU A 37 7.89 -4.71 10.70
CA LEU A 37 8.75 -5.64 9.98
C LEU A 37 10.19 -5.13 10.00
N PHE A 38 11.13 -6.05 10.17
CA PHE A 38 12.54 -5.87 9.91
C PHE A 38 12.92 -6.69 8.69
N ALA A 39 13.34 -6.03 7.61
CA ALA A 39 13.82 -6.68 6.38
C ALA A 39 15.33 -6.64 6.34
N ASP A 40 15.96 -7.79 6.13
CA ASP A 40 17.40 -7.87 5.91
C ASP A 40 17.67 -7.82 4.40
N CYS A 41 18.58 -6.93 4.01
CA CYS A 41 18.89 -6.63 2.63
C CYS A 41 20.38 -6.78 2.34
N GLU A 42 20.68 -7.30 1.16
CA GLU A 42 22.03 -7.32 0.60
C GLU A 42 22.37 -5.96 -0.07
N PRO A 43 23.66 -5.68 -0.31
CA PRO A 43 24.06 -4.56 -1.16
C PRO A 43 23.35 -4.58 -2.51
N GLY A 44 23.10 -3.39 -3.06
CA GLY A 44 22.49 -3.27 -4.38
C GLY A 44 23.35 -3.93 -5.47
N ILE A 45 22.75 -4.81 -6.27
CA ILE A 45 23.44 -5.57 -7.32
C ILE A 45 23.37 -4.90 -8.71
N PHE A 46 22.52 -3.89 -8.84
CA PHE A 46 22.36 -3.09 -10.04
C PHE A 46 22.13 -1.66 -9.59
N THR A 47 22.95 -0.70 -10.02
CA THR A 47 22.76 0.74 -9.77
C THR A 47 23.20 1.51 -11.01
N SER A 48 22.27 1.76 -11.92
CA SER A 48 22.59 2.35 -13.23
C SER A 48 21.51 3.31 -13.70
N GLN A 49 21.93 4.35 -14.44
CA GLN A 49 21.00 5.22 -15.14
C GLN A 49 20.22 4.41 -16.18
N THR A 50 18.90 4.55 -16.17
CA THR A 50 17.98 3.95 -17.14
C THR A 50 17.11 5.02 -17.79
N ALA A 51 16.24 4.62 -18.73
CA ALA A 51 15.26 5.52 -19.33
C ALA A 51 14.24 6.11 -18.33
N LYS A 52 14.16 5.56 -17.10
CA LYS A 52 13.21 6.03 -16.06
C LYS A 52 13.88 6.76 -14.90
N GLY A 53 15.22 6.80 -14.84
CA GLY A 53 15.97 7.31 -13.70
C GLY A 53 17.08 6.36 -13.26
N LEU A 54 17.71 6.64 -12.12
CA LEU A 54 18.75 5.78 -11.54
C LEU A 54 18.06 4.61 -10.83
N ARG A 55 18.12 3.43 -11.46
CA ARG A 55 17.50 2.21 -10.93
C ARG A 55 18.48 1.48 -10.03
N THR A 56 18.02 1.10 -8.85
CA THR A 56 18.74 0.25 -7.89
C THR A 56 17.98 -1.06 -7.71
N ALA A 57 18.64 -2.22 -7.78
CA ALA A 57 18.05 -3.51 -7.38
C ALA A 57 18.71 -4.01 -6.10
N ILE A 58 17.92 -4.22 -5.04
CA ILE A 58 18.37 -4.54 -3.67
C ILE A 58 17.71 -5.85 -3.23
N PRO A 59 18.46 -6.97 -3.13
CA PRO A 59 17.89 -8.23 -2.66
C PRO A 59 17.35 -8.14 -1.23
N ILE A 60 16.16 -8.69 -1.00
CA ILE A 60 15.57 -8.88 0.34
C ILE A 60 15.74 -10.36 0.68
N VAL A 61 16.57 -10.64 1.68
CA VAL A 61 17.09 -12.00 1.94
C VAL A 61 16.59 -12.61 3.25
N GLY A 62 15.71 -11.90 3.95
CA GLY A 62 15.12 -12.40 5.18
C GLY A 62 14.63 -11.29 6.09
N GLY A 63 14.42 -11.67 7.35
CA GLY A 63 13.92 -10.78 8.38
C GLY A 63 12.73 -11.36 9.14
N ASN A 64 12.07 -10.52 9.92
CA ASN A 64 10.94 -10.90 10.77
C ASN A 64 9.87 -9.81 10.80
N PHE A 65 8.65 -10.18 11.17
CA PHE A 65 7.57 -9.22 11.41
C PHE A 65 6.73 -9.62 12.61
N THR A 66 6.19 -8.64 13.31
CA THR A 66 5.37 -8.85 14.50
C THR A 66 4.30 -7.77 14.63
N GLY A 67 3.09 -8.19 14.92
CA GLY A 67 1.91 -7.36 15.09
C GLY A 67 0.80 -8.14 15.82
N PRO A 68 -0.34 -7.49 16.12
CA PRO A 68 -1.39 -8.10 16.96
C PRO A 68 -2.03 -9.35 16.35
N ARG A 69 -2.01 -9.45 15.02
CA ARG A 69 -2.63 -10.54 14.25
C ARG A 69 -1.68 -11.16 13.23
N LEU A 70 -0.44 -10.68 13.17
CA LEU A 70 0.53 -11.03 12.13
C LEU A 70 1.88 -11.24 12.80
N ASN A 71 2.41 -12.45 12.72
CA ASN A 71 3.74 -12.76 13.24
C ASN A 71 4.40 -13.82 12.38
N GLY A 72 5.67 -13.63 12.05
CA GLY A 72 6.38 -14.53 11.17
C GLY A 72 7.74 -14.04 10.71
N LYS A 73 8.17 -14.58 9.57
CA LYS A 73 9.43 -14.27 8.92
C LYS A 73 9.22 -13.69 7.53
N VAL A 74 10.17 -12.88 7.10
CA VAL A 74 10.34 -12.51 5.68
C VAL A 74 11.12 -13.64 5.03
N LEU A 75 10.64 -14.15 3.90
CA LEU A 75 11.34 -15.18 3.15
C LEU A 75 12.50 -14.58 2.36
N ASP A 76 13.53 -15.39 2.10
CA ASP A 76 14.59 -15.10 1.12
C ASP A 76 14.03 -15.22 -0.31
N LEU A 77 13.12 -14.30 -0.63
CA LEU A 77 12.38 -14.23 -1.87
C LEU A 77 11.85 -12.81 -2.05
N GLY A 78 12.55 -12.03 -2.86
CA GLY A 78 12.12 -10.68 -3.24
C GLY A 78 13.28 -9.70 -3.38
N ALA A 79 12.93 -8.46 -3.69
CA ALA A 79 13.88 -7.36 -3.74
C ALA A 79 13.16 -6.00 -3.65
N ASP A 80 13.94 -4.92 -3.64
CA ASP A 80 13.51 -3.58 -3.97
C ASP A 80 14.11 -3.17 -5.31
N TRP A 81 13.27 -2.77 -6.25
CA TRP A 81 13.64 -2.23 -7.55
C TRP A 81 13.57 -0.70 -7.49
N GLY A 82 14.21 -0.09 -6.50
CA GLY A 82 14.11 1.34 -6.24
C GLY A 82 14.52 2.22 -7.42
N LEU A 83 13.86 3.38 -7.56
CA LEU A 83 14.11 4.35 -8.62
C LEU A 83 14.39 5.71 -8.01
N THR A 84 15.52 6.31 -8.36
CA THR A 84 15.83 7.70 -7.98
C THR A 84 15.52 8.62 -9.15
N ASP A 85 14.71 9.65 -8.89
CA ASP A 85 14.45 10.72 -9.84
C ASP A 85 15.73 11.56 -10.06
N PRO A 86 16.26 11.64 -11.29
CA PRO A 86 17.49 12.39 -11.56
C PRO A 86 17.34 13.91 -11.37
N GLN A 87 16.13 14.47 -11.37
CA GLN A 87 15.93 15.91 -11.19
C GLN A 87 15.96 16.32 -9.73
N THR A 88 15.30 15.54 -8.87
CA THR A 88 15.14 15.87 -7.44
C THR A 88 16.06 15.08 -6.51
N GLY A 89 16.61 13.95 -6.97
CA GLY A 89 17.33 13.00 -6.13
C GLY A 89 16.43 12.17 -5.21
N VAL A 90 15.10 12.28 -5.33
CA VAL A 90 14.16 11.53 -4.50
C VAL A 90 14.16 10.06 -4.91
N PHE A 91 14.47 9.19 -3.96
CA PHE A 91 14.38 7.74 -4.11
C PHE A 91 12.95 7.26 -3.83
N SER A 92 12.45 6.35 -4.68
CA SER A 92 11.19 5.65 -4.49
C SER A 92 11.42 4.15 -4.49
N ALA A 93 10.97 3.46 -3.45
CA ALA A 93 10.95 2.00 -3.38
C ALA A 93 9.88 1.42 -4.32
N ASP A 94 10.15 0.23 -4.85
CA ASP A 94 9.24 -0.59 -5.65
C ASP A 94 9.57 -2.07 -5.39
N THR A 95 8.92 -2.64 -4.37
CA THR A 95 9.28 -3.95 -3.83
C THR A 95 8.22 -5.00 -4.15
N ARG A 96 8.69 -6.25 -4.21
CA ARG A 96 7.89 -7.48 -4.25
C ARG A 96 8.63 -8.52 -3.42
N TYR A 97 7.99 -9.05 -2.38
CA TYR A 97 8.57 -10.06 -1.48
C TYR A 97 7.48 -10.90 -0.80
N ASN A 98 7.88 -11.89 0.00
CA ASN A 98 6.96 -12.80 0.67
C ASN A 98 7.16 -12.84 2.19
N LEU A 99 6.04 -12.82 2.91
CA LEU A 99 5.95 -13.12 4.33
C LEU A 99 5.44 -14.56 4.52
N GLN A 100 5.91 -15.20 5.58
CA GLN A 100 5.39 -16.49 6.04
C GLN A 100 5.05 -16.39 7.53
N THR A 101 3.82 -16.73 7.90
CA THR A 101 3.38 -16.68 9.31
C THR A 101 3.95 -17.84 10.11
N ASN A 102 3.92 -17.71 11.44
CA ASN A 102 4.34 -18.75 12.38
C ASN A 102 3.22 -19.76 12.72
N ASP A 103 2.08 -19.71 12.02
CA ASP A 103 0.97 -20.64 12.24
C ASP A 103 1.29 -22.04 11.68
N GLU A 104 0.45 -23.01 12.03
CA GLU A 104 0.57 -24.39 11.55
C GLU A 104 -0.76 -24.86 10.91
N PRO A 105 -0.82 -25.06 9.58
CA PRO A 105 0.24 -24.77 8.60
C PRO A 105 0.48 -23.25 8.43
N PRO A 106 1.67 -22.84 7.97
CA PRO A 106 1.96 -21.42 7.80
C PRO A 106 1.23 -20.82 6.59
N ALA A 107 0.76 -19.59 6.75
CA ALA A 107 0.22 -18.80 5.64
C ALA A 107 1.35 -18.12 4.87
N ASN A 108 1.31 -18.20 3.54
CA ASN A 108 2.19 -17.41 2.67
C ASN A 108 1.44 -16.16 2.19
N ILE A 109 2.08 -15.00 2.34
CA ILE A 109 1.51 -13.70 1.99
C ILE A 109 2.49 -13.01 1.06
N TYR A 110 2.10 -12.82 -0.19
CA TYR A 110 2.81 -11.94 -1.11
C TYR A 110 2.53 -10.49 -0.73
N ILE A 111 3.56 -9.64 -0.85
CA ILE A 111 3.44 -8.22 -0.62
C ILE A 111 4.18 -7.44 -1.70
N SER A 112 3.52 -6.38 -2.18
CA SER A 112 4.16 -5.33 -2.97
C SER A 112 4.08 -4.01 -2.23
N THR A 113 5.20 -3.31 -2.14
CA THR A 113 5.25 -1.96 -1.55
C THR A 113 5.83 -0.96 -2.51
N SER A 114 5.32 0.27 -2.49
CA SER A 114 5.90 1.36 -3.26
C SER A 114 5.71 2.70 -2.58
N GLY A 115 6.67 3.60 -2.74
CA GLY A 115 6.62 4.89 -2.07
C GLY A 115 7.93 5.64 -2.07
N SER A 116 7.87 6.94 -1.81
CA SER A 116 9.01 7.85 -1.97
C SER A 116 9.57 8.33 -0.64
N ALA A 117 10.86 8.65 -0.65
CA ALA A 117 11.52 9.31 0.45
C ALA A 117 10.85 10.66 0.75
N GLN A 118 10.78 10.98 2.04
CA GLN A 118 10.19 12.19 2.59
C GLN A 118 11.29 13.08 3.20
N PRO A 119 11.00 14.36 3.50
CA PRO A 119 11.99 15.28 4.06
C PRO A 119 12.65 14.82 5.37
N ASP A 120 12.00 13.95 6.15
CA ASP A 120 12.56 13.38 7.38
C ASP A 120 13.46 12.15 7.15
N GLY A 121 13.72 11.80 5.88
CA GLY A 121 14.57 10.68 5.47
C GLY A 121 13.87 9.31 5.47
N LYS A 122 12.61 9.24 5.90
CA LYS A 122 11.81 8.00 5.84
C LYS A 122 11.13 7.86 4.49
N LEU A 123 10.72 6.65 4.15
CA LEU A 123 9.85 6.42 2.99
C LEU A 123 8.42 6.21 3.47
N HIS A 124 7.47 6.87 2.82
CA HIS A 124 6.05 6.59 2.99
C HIS A 124 5.61 5.63 1.89
N LEU A 125 5.19 4.44 2.29
CA LEU A 125 4.85 3.33 1.41
C LEU A 125 3.34 3.12 1.34
N ARG A 126 2.86 2.72 0.16
CA ARG A 126 1.63 1.94 -0.01
C ARG A 126 2.00 0.46 0.06
N LEU A 127 1.18 -0.34 0.75
CA LEU A 127 1.33 -1.78 0.84
C LEU A 127 0.12 -2.46 0.19
N VAL A 128 0.37 -3.51 -0.58
CA VAL A 128 -0.66 -4.39 -1.16
C VAL A 128 -0.30 -5.81 -0.81
N PHE A 129 -1.28 -6.57 -0.32
CA PHE A 129 -1.11 -7.95 0.11
C PHE A 129 -1.91 -8.89 -0.80
N GLU A 130 -1.38 -10.09 -1.01
CA GLU A 130 -2.10 -11.19 -1.65
C GLU A 130 -1.85 -12.49 -0.87
N THR A 131 -2.94 -13.19 -0.50
CA THR A 131 -2.87 -14.51 0.10
C THR A 131 -4.13 -15.32 -0.17
N GLY A 132 -3.95 -16.64 -0.33
CA GLY A 132 -5.04 -17.60 -0.39
C GLY A 132 -5.44 -18.16 0.97
N ASP A 133 -4.70 -17.84 2.04
CA ASP A 133 -4.99 -18.38 3.36
C ASP A 133 -6.27 -17.80 3.94
N LYS A 134 -7.20 -18.68 4.36
CA LYS A 134 -8.53 -18.28 4.84
C LYS A 134 -8.51 -17.36 6.06
N ASP A 135 -7.52 -17.51 6.95
CA ASP A 135 -7.44 -16.77 8.21
C ASP A 135 -6.85 -15.37 7.97
N TYR A 136 -6.13 -15.20 6.86
CA TYR A 136 -5.49 -13.95 6.43
C TYR A 136 -6.13 -13.32 5.19
N TYR A 137 -7.17 -13.92 4.63
CA TYR A 137 -7.77 -13.51 3.35
C TYR A 137 -8.36 -12.08 3.38
N TRP A 138 -8.63 -11.55 4.57
CA TRP A 138 -9.02 -10.16 4.78
C TRP A 138 -7.94 -9.14 4.35
N LEU A 139 -6.65 -9.52 4.37
CA LEU A 139 -5.55 -8.66 3.93
C LEU A 139 -5.64 -8.27 2.47
N ASN A 140 -6.30 -9.09 1.65
CA ASN A 140 -6.51 -8.79 0.23
C ASN A 140 -7.34 -7.51 0.01
N PHE A 141 -8.04 -7.01 1.04
CA PHE A 141 -9.04 -5.94 0.93
C PHE A 141 -8.75 -4.70 1.78
N VAL A 142 -7.62 -4.66 2.50
CA VAL A 142 -7.26 -3.49 3.32
C VAL A 142 -6.54 -2.41 2.51
N THR A 143 -6.69 -1.16 2.92
CA THR A 143 -5.95 -0.02 2.39
C THR A 143 -4.78 0.28 3.31
N ALA A 144 -3.59 -0.22 2.96
CA ALA A 144 -2.43 -0.17 3.85
C ALA A 144 -1.36 0.84 3.42
N VAL A 145 -0.76 1.46 4.44
CA VAL A 145 0.37 2.38 4.36
C VAL A 145 1.47 1.94 5.33
N GLY A 146 2.70 2.37 5.06
CA GLY A 146 3.82 2.08 5.95
C GLY A 146 4.87 3.17 5.97
N VAL A 147 5.63 3.21 7.05
CA VAL A 147 6.75 4.12 7.23
C VAL A 147 8.02 3.29 7.32
N LEU A 148 8.88 3.43 6.32
CA LEU A 148 10.15 2.71 6.20
C LEU A 148 11.31 3.60 6.63
N GLN A 149 12.21 3.04 7.43
CA GLN A 149 13.48 3.64 7.82
C GLN A 149 14.59 2.60 7.86
N ARG A 150 15.82 3.00 7.57
CA ARG A 150 16.99 2.13 7.74
C ARG A 150 17.43 2.14 9.20
N VAL A 151 17.63 0.97 9.80
CA VAL A 151 17.91 0.84 11.24
C VAL A 151 19.28 0.23 11.56
N ALA A 152 19.90 -0.48 10.62
CA ALA A 152 21.26 -1.00 10.77
C ALA A 152 21.98 -1.06 9.41
N VAL A 153 23.30 -0.89 9.43
CA VAL A 153 24.21 -1.11 8.29
C VAL A 153 25.42 -1.85 8.83
N TYR A 154 25.84 -2.90 8.14
CA TYR A 154 26.94 -3.77 8.55
C TYR A 154 28.17 -3.57 7.65
N GLU A 155 29.34 -4.05 8.10
CA GLU A 155 30.63 -3.82 7.41
C GLU A 155 30.68 -4.40 5.99
N ASN A 156 29.99 -5.51 5.76
CA ASN A 156 29.86 -6.16 4.44
C ASN A 156 28.87 -5.44 3.51
N GLY A 157 28.28 -4.32 3.95
CA GLY A 157 27.33 -3.53 3.18
C GLY A 157 25.88 -4.02 3.25
N THR A 158 25.59 -5.13 3.93
CA THR A 158 24.21 -5.51 4.22
C THR A 158 23.59 -4.50 5.17
N PHE A 159 22.27 -4.46 5.21
CA PHE A 159 21.55 -3.52 6.06
C PHE A 159 20.17 -4.04 6.43
N THR A 160 19.63 -3.54 7.54
CA THR A 160 18.28 -3.87 7.99
C THR A 160 17.38 -2.63 7.86
N LEU A 161 16.22 -2.82 7.25
CA LEU A 161 15.14 -1.82 7.15
C LEU A 161 14.06 -2.16 8.16
N ARG A 162 13.48 -1.14 8.80
CA ARG A 162 12.27 -1.24 9.60
C ARG A 162 11.10 -0.64 8.83
N ILE A 163 9.99 -1.36 8.75
CA ILE A 163 8.72 -0.87 8.23
C ILE A 163 7.68 -1.01 9.33
N ASP A 164 7.12 0.12 9.78
CA ASP A 164 5.92 0.12 10.59
C ASP A 164 4.72 0.23 9.63
N ALA A 165 3.76 -0.69 9.71
CA ALA A 165 2.64 -0.81 8.79
C ALA A 165 1.30 -0.56 9.50
N TRP A 166 0.40 0.12 8.79
CA TRP A 166 -0.96 0.41 9.22
C TRP A 166 -1.94 0.21 8.08
N ASN A 167 -3.20 -0.10 8.41
CA ASN A 167 -4.33 0.01 7.49
C ASN A 167 -5.28 1.12 7.92
N LEU A 168 -6.21 1.52 7.07
CA LEU A 168 -7.27 2.45 7.47
C LEU A 168 -8.11 1.81 8.57
N ALA A 169 -8.51 2.60 9.55
CA ALA A 169 -9.30 2.12 10.69
C ALA A 169 -10.70 1.67 10.25
N ASN A 170 -11.27 0.69 10.98
CA ASN A 170 -12.57 0.07 10.69
C ASN A 170 -12.64 -0.70 9.36
N GLU A 171 -11.52 -1.24 8.89
CA GLU A 171 -11.48 -2.15 7.74
C GLU A 171 -11.68 -3.62 8.15
N TRP A 172 -11.59 -4.52 7.17
CA TRP A 172 -11.78 -5.94 7.35
C TRP A 172 -10.81 -6.53 8.37
N THR A 173 -11.37 -7.30 9.30
CA THR A 173 -10.63 -8.07 10.30
C THR A 173 -10.75 -9.58 10.11
N ASN A 174 -11.64 -9.99 9.21
CA ASN A 174 -11.91 -11.34 8.76
C ASN A 174 -12.68 -11.26 7.42
N THR A 175 -12.82 -12.38 6.73
CA THR A 175 -13.64 -12.50 5.52
C THR A 175 -14.43 -13.80 5.57
N THR A 176 -15.64 -13.78 5.03
CA THR A 176 -16.47 -14.97 4.87
C THR A 176 -16.51 -15.36 3.40
N PHE A 177 -16.13 -16.61 3.12
CA PHE A 177 -16.18 -17.15 1.76
C PHE A 177 -17.61 -17.45 1.36
N ILE A 178 -17.99 -17.09 0.14
CA ILE A 178 -19.30 -17.41 -0.42
C ILE A 178 -19.40 -18.93 -0.56
N ASN A 179 -20.54 -19.49 -0.13
CA ASN A 179 -20.86 -20.92 -0.22
C ASN A 179 -19.86 -21.88 0.47
N GLY A 180 -19.05 -21.38 1.41
CA GLY A 180 -18.06 -22.21 2.11
C GLY A 180 -16.93 -22.71 1.21
N THR A 181 -16.70 -22.09 0.06
CA THR A 181 -15.62 -22.44 -0.86
C THR A 181 -14.26 -22.26 -0.17
N THR A 182 -13.40 -23.27 -0.19
CA THR A 182 -11.99 -23.18 0.21
C THR A 182 -11.14 -23.44 -1.03
N TYR A 183 -10.35 -22.45 -1.47
CA TYR A 183 -9.42 -22.60 -2.59
C TYR A 183 -8.04 -23.06 -2.10
#